data_AF-A0A2X2K0R1-F1
#
_entry.id   AF-A0A2X2K0R1-F1
#
_cell.length_a   1.000
_cell.length_b   1.000
_cell.length_c   1.000
_cell.angle_alpha   90.00
_cell.angle_beta   90.00
_cell.angle_gamma   90.00
#
_symmetry.space_group_name_H-M   'P 1'
#
loop_
_entity.id
_entity.type
_entity.pdbx_description
1 polymer ?
#
loop_
_entity_poly.entity_id
_entity_poly.type
_entity_poly.pdbx_seq_one_letter_code
_entity_poly.pdbx_strand_id
1 'polypeptide(L)'
;MQLDQLIGMRASSDFVRHGEKKAVIEGIFDIDESKDAIHILKNMDIDVDEDFLLVKREIFSSGKSLCKINNQTVTLQDLRKVMQELLDIHGQHERNLC
;
A
#
# COMPACT_ATOMS: atom_id res chain seq x y z
N MET A 1 10.20 11.17 0.16
CA MET A 1 10.41 10.18 1.25
C MET A 1 9.77 8.89 0.77
N GLN A 2 10.58 7.85 0.58
CA GLN A 2 10.36 6.75 -0.36
C GLN A 2 9.07 5.94 -0.13
N LEU A 3 8.20 6.02 -1.14
CA LEU A 3 6.96 5.25 -1.34
C LEU A 3 7.19 3.73 -1.24
N ASP A 4 8.44 3.32 -1.45
CA ASP A 4 9.01 1.97 -1.40
C ASP A 4 8.70 1.21 -0.11
N GLN A 5 8.57 1.92 1.02
CA GLN A 5 8.29 1.34 2.34
C GLN A 5 6.83 0.87 2.47
N LEU A 6 5.92 1.57 1.80
CA LEU A 6 4.50 1.23 1.76
C LEU A 6 4.27 0.07 0.77
N ILE A 7 5.10 -0.02 -0.28
CA ILE A 7 4.75 -0.77 -1.50
C ILE A 7 5.45 -2.11 -1.66
N GLY A 8 6.66 -2.32 -1.15
CA GLY A 8 7.31 -3.57 -1.56
C GLY A 8 8.63 -3.94 -0.93
N MET A 9 9.36 -3.00 -0.36
CA MET A 9 10.59 -3.39 0.32
C MET A 9 10.26 -4.16 1.59
N ARG A 10 11.12 -5.14 1.89
CA ARG A 10 11.03 -6.03 3.03
C ARG A 10 10.90 -5.15 4.27
N ALA A 11 9.69 -5.02 4.80
CA ALA A 11 9.47 -4.33 6.06
C ALA A 11 10.27 -5.09 7.11
N SER A 12 11.39 -4.51 7.51
CA SER A 12 12.21 -5.07 8.58
C SER A 12 11.60 -4.65 9.92
N SER A 13 11.77 -5.48 10.95
CA SER A 13 11.53 -5.08 12.33
C SER A 13 12.31 -3.81 12.71
N ASP A 14 13.34 -3.45 11.95
CA ASP A 14 14.15 -2.25 12.12
C ASP A 14 13.35 -0.94 11.96
N PHE A 15 12.18 -0.97 11.30
CA PHE A 15 11.27 0.17 11.25
C PHE A 15 10.53 0.41 12.57
N VAL A 16 10.51 -0.59 13.46
CA VAL A 16 9.88 -0.45 14.78
C VAL A 16 10.85 0.28 15.69
N ARG A 17 10.44 1.46 16.15
CA ARG A 17 11.22 2.26 17.11
C ARG A 17 11.59 1.41 18.33
N HIS A 18 12.82 1.57 18.82
CA HIS A 18 13.30 0.85 20.00
C HIS A 18 12.34 1.00 21.19
N GLY A 19 11.94 -0.12 21.79
CA GLY A 19 10.98 -0.17 22.90
C GLY A 19 9.52 -0.25 22.47
N GLU A 20 9.21 -0.05 21.19
CA GLU A 20 7.84 -0.14 20.67
C GLU A 20 7.47 -1.55 20.19
N LYS A 21 6.17 -1.84 20.20
CA LYS A 21 5.64 -3.14 19.76
C LYS A 21 5.43 -3.22 18.25
N LYS A 22 5.17 -2.08 17.60
CA LYS A 22 4.92 -2.01 16.17
C LYS A 22 5.20 -0.63 15.59
N ALA A 23 5.46 -0.59 14.29
CA ALA A 23 5.38 0.59 13.45
C ALA A 23 4.10 0.51 12.62
N VAL A 24 3.53 1.67 12.30
CA VAL A 24 2.34 1.79 11.43
C VAL A 24 2.69 2.74 10.30
N ILE A 25 2.37 2.32 9.08
CA ILE A 25 2.48 3.11 7.87
C ILE A 25 1.08 3.20 7.28
N GLU A 26 0.61 4.42 7.02
CA GLU A 26 -0.69 4.69 6.42
C GLU A 26 -0.51 5.62 5.22
N GLY A 27 -1.32 5.42 4.19
CA GLY A 27 -1.31 6.22 2.97
C GLY A 27 -2.71 6.26 2.36
N ILE A 28 -3.01 7.40 1.75
CA ILE A 28 -4.23 7.61 0.96
C ILE A 28 -3.77 7.83 -0.47
N PHE A 29 -4.36 7.09 -1.39
CA PHE A 29 -3.99 7.11 -2.81
C PHE A 29 -5.20 7.47 -3.64
N ASP A 30 -5.04 8.38 -4.59
CA ASP A 30 -6.03 8.59 -5.65
C ASP A 30 -6.01 7.37 -6.58
N ILE A 31 -7.19 6.85 -6.92
CA ILE A 31 -7.34 5.66 -7.77
C ILE A 31 -8.20 5.88 -9.01
N ASP A 32 -8.73 7.10 -9.23
CA ASP A 32 -9.72 7.37 -10.28
C ASP A 32 -9.22 7.02 -11.67
N GLU A 33 -7.93 7.21 -11.90
CA GLU A 33 -7.27 6.93 -13.18
C GLU A 33 -6.80 5.47 -13.30
N SER A 34 -6.86 4.66 -12.23
CA SER A 34 -6.32 3.30 -12.17
C SER A 34 -7.37 2.21 -12.34
N LYS A 35 -7.82 2.00 -13.59
CA LYS A 35 -8.78 0.94 -13.93
C LYS A 35 -8.30 -0.46 -13.52
N ASP A 36 -7.00 -0.73 -13.65
CA ASP A 36 -6.42 -2.03 -13.31
C ASP A 36 -6.37 -2.25 -11.80
N ALA A 37 -5.99 -1.24 -11.00
CA ALA A 37 -6.08 -1.32 -9.54
C ALA A 37 -7.53 -1.54 -9.08
N ILE A 38 -8.49 -0.79 -9.64
CA ILE A 38 -9.93 -0.95 -9.35
C ILE A 38 -10.40 -2.38 -9.69
N HIS A 39 -9.95 -2.94 -10.82
CA HIS A 39 -10.31 -4.30 -11.20
C HIS A 39 -9.77 -5.34 -10.22
N ILE A 40 -8.51 -5.19 -9.78
CA ILE A 40 -7.88 -6.07 -8.78
C ILE A 40 -8.64 -6.00 -7.45
N LEU A 41 -8.99 -4.79 -6.99
CA LEU A 41 -9.73 -4.58 -5.74
C LEU A 41 -11.12 -5.23 -5.79
N LYS A 42 -11.85 -5.07 -6.91
CA LYS A 42 -13.13 -5.73 -7.12
C LYS A 42 -13.02 -7.26 -7.09
N ASN A 43 -11.97 -7.83 -7.68
CA ASN A 43 -11.72 -9.27 -7.63
C ASN A 43 -11.37 -9.78 -6.21
N MET A 44 -11.05 -8.88 -5.28
CA MET A 44 -10.81 -9.17 -3.87
C MET A 44 -12.03 -8.89 -2.98
N ASP A 45 -13.19 -8.54 -3.56
CA ASP A 45 -14.40 -8.09 -2.85
C ASP A 45 -14.13 -6.85 -1.95
N ILE A 46 -13.17 -6.01 -2.37
CA ILE A 46 -12.87 -4.73 -1.72
C ILE A 46 -13.63 -3.64 -2.47
N ASP A 47 -14.67 -3.11 -1.84
CA ASP A 47 -15.42 -2.00 -2.40
C ASP A 47 -14.57 -0.72 -2.44
N VAL A 48 -14.68 -0.06 -3.58
CA VAL A 48 -14.10 1.24 -3.89
C VAL A 48 -15.23 2.12 -4.39
N ASP A 49 -15.96 2.66 -3.41
CA ASP A 49 -17.03 3.66 -3.61
C ASP A 49 -16.47 5.10 -3.57
N GLU A 50 -15.17 5.25 -3.33
CA GLU A 50 -14.48 6.52 -3.16
C GLU A 50 -13.35 6.68 -4.18
N ASP A 51 -13.06 7.92 -4.54
CA ASP A 51 -11.92 8.33 -5.40
C ASP A 51 -10.55 7.97 -4.78
N PHE A 52 -10.56 7.53 -3.52
CA PHE A 52 -9.38 7.27 -2.72
C PHE A 52 -9.33 5.84 -2.16
N LEU A 53 -8.11 5.32 -2.08
CA LEU A 53 -7.79 4.06 -1.45
C LEU A 53 -7.02 4.31 -0.15
N LEU A 54 -7.56 3.82 0.96
CA LEU A 54 -6.86 3.84 2.24
C LEU A 54 -6.03 2.57 2.39
N VAL A 55 -4.72 2.74 2.51
CA VAL A 55 -3.78 1.64 2.72
C VAL A 55 -3.13 1.78 4.09
N LYS A 56 -3.09 0.67 4.82
CA LYS A 56 -2.41 0.59 6.12
C LYS A 56 -1.55 -0.65 6.19
N ARG A 57 -0.32 -0.48 6.67
CA ARG A 57 0.59 -1.57 6.99
C ARG A 57 1.08 -1.44 8.42
N GLU A 58 0.85 -2.48 9.21
CA GLU A 58 1.44 -2.61 10.54
C GLU A 58 2.62 -3.58 10.47
N ILE A 59 3.74 -3.19 11.09
CA ILE A 59 4.97 -3.97 11.15
C ILE A 59 5.27 -4.18 12.63
N PHE A 60 5.22 -5.43 13.08
CA PHE A 60 5.47 -5.77 14.47
C PHE A 60 6.97 -6.01 14.71
N SER A 61 7.45 -5.74 15.92
CA SER A 61 8.85 -6.03 16.29
C SER A 61 9.21 -7.51 16.18
N SER A 62 8.20 -8.40 16.17
CA SER A 62 8.33 -9.83 15.88
C SER A 62 8.62 -10.17 14.41
N GLY A 63 8.63 -9.19 13.51
CA GLY A 63 8.75 -9.38 12.06
C GLY A 63 7.44 -9.73 11.34
N LYS A 64 6.33 -9.92 12.08
CA LYS A 64 4.99 -10.07 11.47
C LYS A 64 4.55 -8.75 10.83
N SER A 65 3.82 -8.85 9.72
CA SER A 65 3.20 -7.69 9.07
C SER A 65 1.71 -7.95 8.84
N LEU A 66 0.89 -6.94 9.12
CA LEU A 66 -0.53 -6.92 8.79
C LEU A 66 -0.76 -5.83 7.74
N CYS A 67 -1.46 -6.16 6.67
CA CYS A 67 -1.79 -5.23 5.60
C CYS A 67 -3.30 -5.03 5.55
N LYS A 68 -3.74 -3.79 5.32
CA LYS A 68 -5.13 -3.46 5.11
C LYS A 68 -5.31 -2.52 3.94
N ILE A 69 -6.41 -2.70 3.23
CA ILE A 69 -6.93 -1.82 2.19
C ILE A 69 -8.40 -1.55 2.51
N ASN A 70 -8.81 -0.28 2.57
CA ASN A 70 -10.17 0.14 2.98
C ASN A 70 -10.67 -0.62 4.23
N ASN A 71 -9.81 -0.67 5.25
CA ASN A 71 -10.01 -1.39 6.52
C ASN A 71 -10.14 -2.93 6.45
N GLN A 72 -10.15 -3.53 5.26
CA GLN A 72 -10.15 -4.97 5.08
C GLN A 72 -8.73 -5.53 5.15
N THR A 73 -8.55 -6.71 5.76
CA THR A 73 -7.22 -7.35 5.88
C THR A 73 -6.87 -8.07 4.59
N VAL A 74 -5.71 -7.77 4.04
CA VAL A 74 -5.20 -8.37 2.80
C VAL A 74 -3.84 -9.02 3.03
N THR A 75 -3.44 -9.90 2.12
CA THR A 75 -2.07 -10.42 2.13
C THR A 75 -1.08 -9.34 1.67
N LEU A 76 0.20 -9.48 2.05
CA LEU A 76 1.25 -8.60 1.53
C LEU A 76 1.38 -8.72 0.00
N GLN A 77 1.08 -9.89 -0.56
CA GLN A 77 1.12 -10.11 -2.01
C GLN A 77 0.01 -9.31 -2.71
N ASP A 78 -1.19 -9.31 -2.16
CA ASP A 78 -2.32 -8.59 -2.73
C ASP A 78 -2.13 -7.08 -2.62
N LEU A 79 -1.64 -6.60 -1.46
CA LEU A 79 -1.21 -5.21 -1.32
C LEU A 79 -0.21 -4.83 -2.41
N ARG A 80 0.82 -5.66 -2.64
CA ARG A 80 1.83 -5.38 -3.68
C ARG A 80 1.24 -5.29 -5.09
N LYS A 81 0.31 -6.18 -5.45
CA LYS A 81 -0.34 -6.15 -6.76
C LYS A 81 -1.06 -4.81 -6.98
N VAL A 82 -1.86 -4.37 -6.00
CA VAL A 82 -2.59 -3.10 -6.10
C VAL A 82 -1.63 -1.92 -6.16
N MET A 83 -0.62 -1.89 -5.30
CA MET A 83 0.34 -0.78 -5.26
C MET A 83 1.21 -0.68 -6.54
N GLN A 84 1.45 -1.78 -7.25
CA GLN A 84 2.16 -1.76 -8.53
C GLN A 84 1.39 -0.98 -9.59
N GLU A 85 0.08 -1.24 -9.72
CA GLU A 85 -0.77 -0.53 -10.68
C GLU A 85 -0.89 0.97 -10.35
N LEU A 86 -0.96 1.32 -9.05
CA LEU A 86 -1.00 2.71 -8.62
C LEU A 86 0.33 3.44 -8.90
N LEU A 87 1.46 2.77 -8.68
CA LEU A 87 2.78 3.32 -8.97
C LEU A 87 3.02 3.55 -10.46
N ASP A 88 2.56 2.65 -11.33
CA ASP A 88 2.82 2.78 -12.76
C ASP A 88 2.16 4.04 -13.33
N ILE A 89 1.02 4.47 -12.78
CA ILE A 89 0.38 5.74 -13.13
C ILE A 89 1.22 6.92 -12.62
N HIS A 90 1.58 6.90 -11.34
CA HIS A 90 2.29 8.01 -10.69
C HIS A 90 3.74 8.15 -11.20
N GLY A 91 4.38 7.04 -11.58
CA GLY A 91 5.72 6.98 -12.17
C GLY A 91 5.78 7.41 -13.63
N GLN A 92 4.65 7.47 -14.34
CA GLN A 92 4.57 8.14 -15.64
C GLN A 92 4.52 9.66 -15.50
N HIS A 93 3.98 10.22 -14.41
CA HIS A 93 3.97 11.66 -14.16
C HIS A 93 5.35 12.24 -13.80
N GLU A 94 6.23 11.47 -13.14
CA GLU A 94 7.61 11.90 -12.88
C GLU A 94 8.51 11.88 -14.14
N ARG A 95 8.06 11.24 -15.24
CA ARG A 95 8.84 11.07 -16.47
C ARG A 95 8.65 12.18 -17.52
N ASN A 96 8.06 13.32 -17.13
CA ASN A 96 7.82 14.49 -18.00
C ASN A 96 8.47 15.80 -17.51
N LEU A 97 9.45 15.73 -16.61
CA LEU A 97 10.34 16.85 -16.30
C LEU A 97 11.77 16.48 -16.75
N CYS A 98 12.02 16.66 -18.04
CA CYS A 98 13.35 16.79 -18.63
C CYS A 98 13.46 18.21 -19.20
#